data_AF-A0A7C6HM31-F1
#
_entry.id   AF-A0A7C6HM31-F1
#
_cell.length_a   1.000
_cell.length_b   1.000
_cell.length_c   1.000
_cell.angle_alpha   90.00
_cell.angle_beta   90.00
_cell.angle_gamma   90.00
#
_symmetry.space_group_name_H-M   'P 1'
#
loop_
_entity.id
_entity.type
_entity.pdbx_description
1 polymer ?
#
loop_
_entity_poly.entity_id
_entity_poly.type
_entity_poly.pdbx_seq_one_letter_code
_entity_poly.pdbx_strand_id
1 'polypeptide(L)'
;RFVRYSYCQKGALFDLMPMRKGLGQVPRKKELDNIERYGGYNKQAVTGFYLISYDDKKKRETRLIAVPLMKMPEISSIQDIEAFCVAEGYKNPEVLLNGRMIKTNSLWEIDGYRVHLSGKSGNYIWFKGAHQLIVSPKQERYIKNIFKYCERATNINDLPEITVFDKISSDENVYLYDELLQKLQSTKYITLMQKASVSVMEGRDTFIQLNTEKQAKALINVINLFGCNNSQGKDLTLVGGVKSAGIQLMPMKISNNKFEEIRIVDQSVTGLFEKKSPNLLEL
;
A
#
# COMPACT_ATOMS: atom_id res chain seq x y z
N ARG A 1 1.41 16.16 12.04
CA ARG A 1 2.17 15.26 11.13
C ARG A 1 1.99 13.83 11.62
N PHE A 2 1.75 12.90 10.71
CA PHE A 2 1.49 11.50 11.05
C PHE A 2 2.79 10.70 10.96
N VAL A 3 3.17 10.01 12.05
CA VAL A 3 4.37 9.17 12.13
C VAL A 3 3.93 7.73 12.38
N ARG A 4 4.55 6.78 11.67
CA ARG A 4 4.33 5.36 11.87
C ARG A 4 5.65 4.69 12.24
N TYR A 5 5.65 3.92 13.33
CA TYR A 5 6.84 3.20 13.76
C TYR A 5 7.32 2.22 12.68
N SER A 6 8.55 2.43 12.22
CA SER A 6 9.22 1.57 11.24
C SER A 6 9.86 0.37 11.93
N TYR A 7 9.60 -0.84 11.44
CA TYR A 7 10.05 -2.06 12.10
C TYR A 7 10.47 -3.15 11.10
N CYS A 8 11.34 -4.04 11.58
CA CYS A 8 11.67 -5.29 10.89
C CYS A 8 10.68 -6.36 11.36
N GLN A 9 10.10 -7.12 10.43
CA GLN A 9 9.18 -8.19 10.81
C GLN A 9 9.90 -9.21 11.69
N LYS A 10 9.22 -9.69 12.73
CA LYS A 10 9.68 -10.77 13.61
C LYS A 10 8.55 -11.79 13.78
N GLY A 11 8.86 -12.94 14.40
CA GLY A 11 7.90 -13.99 14.71
C GLY A 11 7.94 -15.14 13.71
N ALA A 12 6.77 -15.63 13.30
CA ALA A 12 6.66 -16.79 12.42
C ALA A 12 7.36 -16.54 11.07
N LEU A 13 8.09 -17.56 10.59
CA LEU A 13 8.82 -17.51 9.32
C LEU A 13 7.91 -17.68 8.10
N PHE A 14 6.76 -18.32 8.29
CA PHE A 14 5.77 -18.67 7.27
C PHE A 14 4.46 -19.10 7.95
N ASP A 15 3.39 -19.32 7.16
CA ASP A 15 2.16 -19.94 7.65
C ASP A 15 2.48 -21.33 8.23
N LEU A 16 2.04 -21.61 9.47
CA LEU A 16 2.42 -22.82 10.20
C LEU A 16 1.92 -24.13 9.56
N MET A 17 0.82 -24.07 8.81
CA MET A 17 0.27 -25.22 8.10
C MET A 17 0.91 -25.31 6.71
N PRO A 18 1.66 -26.39 6.41
CA PRO A 18 2.21 -26.59 5.07
C PRO A 18 1.10 -26.85 4.05
N MET A 19 1.31 -26.37 2.85
CA MET A 19 0.45 -26.63 1.70
C MET A 19 0.64 -28.06 1.19
N ARG A 20 -0.34 -28.54 0.43
CA ARG A 20 -0.28 -29.86 -0.23
C ARG A 20 0.81 -29.89 -1.32
N LYS A 21 1.08 -31.09 -1.83
CA LYS A 21 1.95 -31.35 -2.99
C LYS A 21 1.73 -30.34 -4.13
N GLY A 22 2.82 -29.80 -4.69
CA GLY A 22 2.78 -28.83 -5.80
C GLY A 22 2.50 -27.39 -5.37
N LEU A 23 2.34 -27.13 -4.07
CA LEU A 23 2.02 -25.81 -3.54
C LEU A 23 2.98 -25.42 -2.43
N GLY A 24 3.27 -24.13 -2.31
CA GLY A 24 4.16 -23.57 -1.31
C GLY A 24 5.29 -22.73 -1.92
N GLN A 25 6.08 -22.11 -1.06
CA GLN A 25 7.22 -21.25 -1.41
C GLN A 25 8.51 -21.73 -0.73
N VAL A 26 8.40 -22.32 0.47
CA VAL A 26 9.54 -22.79 1.26
C VAL A 26 9.39 -24.29 1.49
N PRO A 27 10.39 -25.12 1.16
CA PRO A 27 10.30 -26.54 1.42
C PRO A 27 10.20 -26.87 2.90
N ARG A 28 9.67 -28.05 3.23
CA ARG A 28 9.40 -28.43 4.63
C ARG A 28 10.69 -28.68 5.42
N LYS A 29 11.69 -29.27 4.77
CA LYS A 29 13.02 -29.57 5.30
C LYS A 29 13.96 -29.96 4.15
N LYS A 30 15.26 -30.04 4.42
CA LYS A 30 16.29 -30.32 3.40
C LYS A 30 16.08 -31.65 2.67
N GLU A 31 15.61 -32.69 3.35
CA GLU A 31 15.35 -34.01 2.74
C GLU A 31 14.00 -34.07 1.99
N LEU A 32 13.15 -33.06 2.14
CA LEU A 32 11.85 -32.90 1.47
C LEU A 32 11.81 -31.54 0.75
N ASP A 33 12.88 -31.26 0.01
CA ASP A 33 13.10 -29.99 -0.69
C ASP A 33 12.24 -29.85 -1.96
N ASN A 34 11.83 -30.96 -2.56
CA ASN A 34 10.97 -30.99 -3.73
C ASN A 34 9.51 -30.65 -3.39
N ILE A 35 9.14 -29.38 -3.54
CA ILE A 35 7.78 -28.85 -3.33
C ILE A 35 6.76 -29.54 -4.26
N GLU A 36 7.14 -29.83 -5.50
CA GLU A 36 6.28 -30.54 -6.46
C GLU A 36 5.89 -31.95 -6.00
N ARG A 37 6.69 -32.57 -5.13
CA ARG A 37 6.42 -33.88 -4.56
C ARG A 37 5.81 -33.83 -3.16
N TYR A 38 6.26 -32.92 -2.31
CA TYR A 38 5.97 -32.94 -0.87
C TYR A 38 5.20 -31.72 -0.35
N GLY A 39 4.98 -30.73 -1.19
CA GLY A 39 4.44 -29.43 -0.79
C GLY A 39 5.44 -28.63 0.03
N GLY A 40 5.01 -27.47 0.50
CA GLY A 40 5.84 -26.56 1.28
C GLY A 40 5.04 -25.56 2.08
N TYR A 41 5.74 -24.77 2.88
CA TYR A 41 5.16 -23.64 3.60
C TYR A 41 4.88 -22.46 2.66
N ASN A 42 3.83 -21.70 2.95
CA ASN A 42 3.40 -20.54 2.18
C ASN A 42 3.54 -19.25 2.99
N LYS A 43 3.41 -18.10 2.32
CA LYS A 43 3.54 -16.75 2.90
C LYS A 43 4.85 -16.58 3.68
N GLN A 44 5.97 -16.84 3.01
CA GLN A 44 7.29 -16.60 3.58
C GLN A 44 7.39 -15.16 4.10
N ALA A 45 7.68 -15.02 5.39
CA ALA A 45 7.80 -13.72 6.04
C ALA A 45 9.02 -12.97 5.51
N VAL A 46 8.84 -11.67 5.25
CA VAL A 46 9.89 -10.76 4.80
C VAL A 46 10.23 -9.83 5.97
N THR A 47 11.51 -9.73 6.34
CA THR A 47 11.97 -8.86 7.44
C THR A 47 12.02 -7.40 7.03
N GLY A 48 12.46 -7.15 5.79
CA GLY A 48 12.67 -5.83 5.20
C GLY A 48 13.24 -5.97 3.80
N PHE A 49 13.73 -4.86 3.27
CA PHE A 49 14.25 -4.76 1.91
C PHE A 49 15.62 -4.12 1.89
N TYR A 50 16.46 -4.49 0.93
CA TYR A 50 17.66 -3.73 0.56
C TYR A 50 17.50 -3.16 -0.84
N LEU A 51 18.14 -2.02 -1.10
CA LEU A 51 18.25 -1.46 -2.44
C LEU A 51 19.57 -1.92 -3.04
N ILE A 52 19.54 -2.46 -4.25
CA ILE A 52 20.73 -2.89 -4.97
C ILE A 52 20.77 -2.27 -6.36
N SER A 53 21.98 -2.10 -6.88
CA SER A 53 22.24 -2.00 -8.32
C SER A 53 22.72 -3.36 -8.84
N TYR A 54 22.36 -3.75 -10.07
CA TYR A 54 22.79 -5.02 -10.66
C TYR A 54 22.80 -4.94 -12.18
N ASP A 55 23.46 -5.89 -12.83
CA ASP A 55 23.51 -5.98 -14.29
C ASP A 55 22.27 -6.69 -14.83
N ASP A 56 21.44 -5.96 -15.59
CA ASP A 56 20.32 -6.50 -16.33
C ASP A 56 20.59 -6.34 -17.83
N LYS A 57 20.97 -7.44 -18.47
CA LYS A 57 21.38 -7.50 -19.88
C LYS A 57 22.56 -6.57 -20.17
N LYS A 58 22.31 -5.39 -20.73
CA LYS A 58 23.33 -4.41 -21.18
C LYS A 58 23.33 -3.11 -20.35
N LYS A 59 22.57 -3.06 -19.25
CA LYS A 59 22.47 -1.86 -18.42
C LYS A 59 22.49 -2.21 -16.94
N ARG A 60 22.94 -1.25 -16.13
CA ARG A 60 22.80 -1.26 -14.68
C ARG A 60 21.36 -0.89 -14.33
N GLU A 61 20.75 -1.62 -13.40
CA GLU A 61 19.40 -1.38 -12.94
C GLU A 61 19.34 -1.34 -11.42
N THR A 62 18.40 -0.57 -10.89
CA THR A 62 18.22 -0.39 -9.43
C THR A 62 16.92 -1.05 -8.98
N ARG A 63 16.98 -1.87 -7.92
CA ARG A 63 15.84 -2.67 -7.44
C ARG A 63 15.85 -2.85 -5.93
N LEU A 64 14.64 -2.94 -5.36
CA LEU A 64 14.43 -3.47 -4.01
C LEU A 64 14.48 -5.00 -4.01
N ILE A 65 15.23 -5.58 -3.09
CA ILE A 65 15.27 -7.01 -2.81
C ILE A 65 14.62 -7.26 -1.45
N ALA A 66 13.62 -8.14 -1.43
CA ALA A 66 12.98 -8.56 -0.19
C ALA A 66 13.83 -9.66 0.47
N VAL A 67 14.17 -9.46 1.74
CA VAL A 67 14.94 -10.46 2.51
C VAL A 67 13.97 -11.32 3.32
N PRO A 68 13.96 -12.65 3.11
CA PRO A 68 13.20 -13.55 3.96
C PRO A 68 13.69 -13.47 5.42
N LEU A 69 12.76 -13.48 6.37
CA LEU A 69 13.08 -13.43 7.80
C LEU A 69 14.03 -14.57 8.22
N MET A 70 13.86 -15.75 7.63
CA MET A 70 14.71 -16.91 7.89
C MET A 70 16.16 -16.73 7.44
N LYS A 71 16.43 -15.81 6.50
CA LYS A 71 17.78 -15.49 6.01
C LYS A 71 18.48 -14.40 6.80
N MET A 72 17.74 -13.67 7.67
CA MET A 72 18.31 -12.60 8.46
C MET A 72 19.50 -13.02 9.34
N PRO A 73 19.53 -14.21 9.97
CA PRO A 73 20.68 -14.64 10.77
C PRO A 73 21.98 -14.85 9.96
N GLU A 74 21.87 -15.03 8.65
CA GLU A 74 23.01 -15.21 7.74
C GLU A 74 23.57 -13.87 7.23
N ILE A 75 22.89 -12.75 7.53
CA ILE A 75 23.24 -11.42 7.02
C ILE A 75 23.81 -10.56 8.14
N SER A 76 25.13 -10.37 8.11
CA SER A 76 25.88 -9.55 9.06
C SER A 76 26.63 -8.38 8.43
N SER A 77 26.83 -8.44 7.10
CA SER A 77 27.60 -7.49 6.31
C SER A 77 26.92 -7.17 4.98
N ILE A 78 27.44 -6.17 4.26
CA ILE A 78 27.02 -5.86 2.89
C ILE A 78 27.31 -7.04 1.95
N GLN A 79 28.46 -7.68 2.13
CA GLN A 79 28.91 -8.80 1.31
C GLN A 79 27.96 -10.00 1.44
N ASP A 80 27.39 -10.25 2.62
CA ASP A 80 26.39 -11.31 2.81
C ASP A 80 25.11 -11.04 2.00
N ILE A 81 24.71 -9.77 1.89
CA ILE A 81 23.55 -9.34 1.10
C ILE A 81 23.85 -9.51 -0.39
N GLU A 82 25.03 -9.13 -0.84
CA GLU A 82 25.47 -9.31 -2.23
C GLU A 82 25.52 -10.79 -2.60
N ALA A 83 26.08 -11.64 -1.74
CA ALA A 83 26.09 -13.09 -1.91
C ALA A 83 24.67 -13.67 -1.98
N PHE A 84 23.77 -13.21 -1.11
CA PHE A 84 22.34 -13.57 -1.19
C PHE A 84 21.73 -13.14 -2.54
N CYS A 85 22.03 -11.94 -3.03
CA CYS A 85 21.54 -11.48 -4.33
C CYS A 85 22.11 -12.32 -5.50
N VAL A 86 23.37 -12.73 -5.44
CA VAL A 86 23.96 -13.64 -6.44
C VAL A 86 23.24 -14.98 -6.43
N ALA A 87 22.95 -15.54 -5.25
CA ALA A 87 22.20 -16.80 -5.10
C ALA A 87 20.77 -16.70 -5.66
N GLU A 88 20.13 -15.52 -5.56
CA GLU A 88 18.82 -15.22 -6.17
C GLU A 88 18.90 -14.90 -7.68
N GLY A 89 20.10 -14.95 -8.28
CA GLY A 89 20.32 -14.81 -9.72
C GLY A 89 20.61 -13.40 -10.21
N TYR A 90 20.89 -12.45 -9.32
CA TYR A 90 21.31 -11.10 -9.71
C TYR A 90 22.81 -11.07 -10.07
N LYS A 91 23.14 -10.50 -11.23
CA LYS A 91 24.53 -10.43 -11.72
C LYS A 91 25.23 -9.18 -11.20
N ASN A 92 26.44 -9.36 -10.67
CA ASN A 92 27.29 -8.30 -10.12
C ASN A 92 26.54 -7.33 -9.18
N PRO A 93 25.76 -7.81 -8.19
CA PRO A 93 24.97 -6.94 -7.35
C PRO A 93 25.88 -6.04 -6.49
N GLU A 94 25.45 -4.80 -6.29
CA GLU A 94 26.07 -3.86 -5.35
C GLU A 94 24.96 -3.32 -4.44
N VAL A 95 25.19 -3.35 -3.13
CA VAL A 95 24.20 -2.85 -2.17
C VAL A 95 24.32 -1.35 -2.01
N LEU A 96 23.23 -0.65 -2.29
CA LEU A 96 23.14 0.81 -2.22
C LEU A 96 22.79 1.29 -0.81
N LEU A 97 22.82 2.62 -0.64
CA LEU A 97 22.47 3.30 0.63
C LEU A 97 23.28 2.80 1.83
N ASN A 98 24.55 2.44 1.62
CA ASN A 98 25.47 1.94 2.65
C ASN A 98 24.92 0.74 3.44
N GLY A 99 24.25 -0.20 2.76
CA GLY A 99 23.71 -1.39 3.44
C GLY A 99 22.53 -1.09 4.35
N ARG A 100 21.86 0.05 4.18
CA ARG A 100 20.67 0.38 4.98
C ARG A 100 19.50 -0.52 4.62
N MET A 101 18.96 -1.22 5.62
CA MET A 101 17.70 -1.94 5.47
C MET A 101 16.51 -0.98 5.46
N ILE A 102 15.63 -1.15 4.47
CA ILE A 102 14.35 -0.48 4.32
C ILE A 102 13.29 -1.31 5.03
N LYS A 103 12.69 -0.73 6.06
CA LYS A 103 11.82 -1.43 7.01
C LYS A 103 10.36 -1.35 6.58
N THR A 104 9.54 -2.23 7.14
CA THR A 104 8.09 -2.03 7.09
C THR A 104 7.75 -0.71 7.75
N ASN A 105 6.80 0.02 7.16
CA ASN A 105 6.40 1.38 7.49
C ASN A 105 7.49 2.45 7.32
N SER A 106 8.60 2.18 6.63
CA SER A 106 9.47 3.27 6.19
C SER A 106 8.66 4.27 5.35
N LEU A 107 8.83 5.56 5.61
CA LEU A 107 8.16 6.63 4.89
C LEU A 107 8.88 6.88 3.56
N TRP A 108 8.10 6.97 2.49
CA TRP A 108 8.53 7.28 1.14
C TRP A 108 7.85 8.55 0.68
N GLU A 109 8.55 9.33 -0.12
CA GLU A 109 8.02 10.48 -0.85
C GLU A 109 8.24 10.24 -2.34
N ILE A 110 7.13 10.19 -3.09
CA ILE A 110 7.08 9.91 -4.53
C ILE A 110 6.41 11.10 -5.21
N ASP A 111 7.15 11.90 -5.97
CA ASP A 111 6.70 13.17 -6.58
C ASP A 111 5.96 14.10 -5.58
N GLY A 112 6.43 14.11 -4.32
CA GLY A 112 5.84 14.82 -3.20
C GLY A 112 4.67 14.12 -2.49
N TYR A 113 4.17 12.99 -3.00
CA TYR A 113 3.17 12.18 -2.32
C TYR A 113 3.81 11.23 -1.31
N ARG A 114 3.35 11.30 -0.06
CA ARG A 114 3.94 10.56 1.06
C ARG A 114 3.15 9.30 1.38
N VAL A 115 3.88 8.20 1.52
CA VAL A 115 3.33 6.87 1.76
C VAL A 115 4.24 6.00 2.62
N HIS A 116 3.67 5.07 3.38
CA HIS A 116 4.42 4.11 4.19
C HIS A 116 4.48 2.75 3.50
N LEU A 117 5.68 2.17 3.39
CA LEU A 117 5.87 0.83 2.85
C LEU A 117 5.09 -0.22 3.67
N SER A 118 4.23 -1.00 3.02
CA SER A 118 3.45 -2.03 3.71
C SER A 118 3.98 -3.46 3.50
N GLY A 119 4.72 -3.72 2.43
CA GLY A 119 5.18 -5.07 2.07
C GLY A 119 5.26 -5.25 0.54
N LYS A 120 5.12 -6.49 0.07
CA LYS A 120 5.22 -6.84 -1.36
C LYS A 120 4.10 -7.74 -1.84
N SER A 121 3.83 -7.68 -3.14
CA SER A 121 3.01 -8.65 -3.88
C SER A 121 3.63 -8.86 -5.26
N GLY A 122 4.10 -10.08 -5.55
CA GLY A 122 4.88 -10.36 -6.75
C GLY A 122 6.10 -9.43 -6.88
N ASN A 123 6.20 -8.74 -8.01
CA ASN A 123 7.27 -7.78 -8.33
C ASN A 123 6.95 -6.33 -7.91
N TYR A 124 5.92 -6.14 -7.07
CA TYR A 124 5.49 -4.82 -6.61
C TYR A 124 5.63 -4.70 -5.10
N ILE A 125 5.93 -3.50 -4.65
CA ILE A 125 5.68 -3.08 -3.27
C ILE A 125 4.37 -2.30 -3.23
N TRP A 126 3.68 -2.41 -2.11
CA TRP A 126 2.44 -1.70 -1.83
C TRP A 126 2.59 -0.79 -0.62
N PHE A 127 1.75 0.23 -0.58
CA PHE A 127 1.85 1.28 0.41
C PHE A 127 0.54 1.54 1.15
N LYS A 128 0.67 2.23 2.28
CA LYS A 128 -0.43 2.89 2.99
C LYS A 128 -0.24 4.39 2.84
N GLY A 129 -1.33 5.14 2.67
CA GLY A 129 -1.26 6.61 2.65
C GLY A 129 -0.59 7.17 3.91
N ALA A 130 0.20 8.23 3.76
CA ALA A 130 0.75 9.00 4.89
C ALA A 130 0.15 10.43 4.99
N HIS A 131 -0.89 10.70 4.20
CA HIS A 131 -1.63 11.97 4.20
C HIS A 131 -3.01 11.76 4.82
N GLN A 132 -3.24 12.39 5.97
CA GLN A 132 -4.55 12.41 6.63
C GLN A 132 -5.53 13.26 5.82
N LEU A 133 -6.76 12.77 5.68
CA LEU A 133 -7.86 13.54 5.09
C LEU A 133 -8.18 14.75 5.99
N ILE A 134 -8.05 15.95 5.44
CA ILE A 134 -8.44 17.20 6.11
C ILE A 134 -9.74 17.70 5.49
N VAL A 135 -10.75 17.88 6.33
CA VAL A 135 -12.09 18.36 5.99
C VAL A 135 -12.51 19.45 6.97
N SER A 136 -13.52 20.24 6.61
CA SER A 136 -14.08 21.24 7.51
C SER A 136 -14.80 20.61 8.72
N PRO A 137 -14.99 21.34 9.84
CA PRO A 137 -15.74 20.83 10.98
C PRO A 137 -17.19 20.41 10.64
N LYS A 138 -17.82 21.07 9.66
CA LYS A 138 -19.16 20.68 9.16
C LYS A 138 -19.09 19.32 8.48
N GLN A 139 -18.15 19.14 7.56
CA GLN A 139 -17.93 17.88 6.85
C GLN A 139 -17.55 16.74 7.80
N GLU A 140 -16.69 17.00 8.80
CA GLU A 140 -16.31 15.99 9.80
C GLU A 140 -17.54 15.45 10.56
N ARG A 141 -18.42 16.35 11.02
CA ARG A 141 -19.68 15.98 11.69
C ARG A 141 -20.58 15.16 10.77
N TYR A 142 -20.69 15.56 9.51
CA TYR A 142 -21.50 14.87 8.51
C TYR A 142 -20.97 13.47 8.20
N ILE A 143 -19.65 13.34 7.99
CA ILE A 143 -18.96 12.06 7.82
C ILE A 143 -19.22 11.16 9.02
N LYS A 144 -19.13 11.68 10.24
CA LYS A 144 -19.43 10.91 11.47
C LYS A 144 -20.86 10.38 11.47
N ASN A 145 -21.84 11.15 10.99
CA ASN A 145 -23.22 10.69 10.88
C ASN A 145 -23.35 9.55 9.84
N ILE A 146 -22.71 9.70 8.67
CA ILE A 146 -22.66 8.65 7.64
C ILE A 146 -22.09 7.34 8.21
N PHE A 147 -20.94 7.40 8.91
CA PHE A 147 -20.34 6.22 9.53
C PHE A 147 -21.29 5.55 10.52
N LYS A 148 -21.86 6.32 11.47
CA LYS A 148 -22.82 5.80 12.45
C LYS A 148 -24.06 5.18 11.82
N TYR A 149 -24.56 5.77 10.75
CA TYR A 149 -25.71 5.27 10.02
C TYR A 149 -25.37 3.92 9.35
N CYS A 150 -24.26 3.85 8.62
CA CYS A 150 -23.85 2.62 7.93
C CYS A 150 -23.40 1.50 8.87
N GLU A 151 -23.00 1.79 10.11
CA GLU A 151 -22.71 0.79 11.14
C GLU A 151 -23.95 0.00 11.59
N ARG A 152 -25.18 0.50 11.32
CA ARG A 152 -26.43 -0.18 11.68
C ARG A 152 -26.72 -1.40 10.81
N ALA A 153 -26.04 -1.55 9.68
CA ALA A 153 -26.27 -2.63 8.73
C ALA A 153 -24.97 -3.39 8.43
N THR A 154 -25.07 -4.72 8.40
CA THR A 154 -23.97 -5.60 7.99
C THR A 154 -23.82 -5.66 6.47
N ASN A 155 -24.92 -5.58 5.72
CA ASN A 155 -24.91 -5.55 4.25
C ASN A 155 -25.63 -4.33 3.68
N ILE A 156 -25.40 -4.09 2.38
CA ILE A 156 -25.96 -2.94 1.67
C ILE A 156 -27.48 -2.98 1.50
N ASN A 157 -28.05 -4.19 1.39
CA ASN A 157 -29.50 -4.37 1.26
C ASN A 157 -30.23 -4.24 2.61
N ASP A 158 -29.48 -4.20 3.71
CA ASP A 158 -30.01 -4.17 5.08
C ASP A 158 -29.96 -2.74 5.67
N LEU A 159 -29.62 -1.74 4.85
CA LEU A 159 -29.57 -0.35 5.29
C LEU A 159 -30.98 0.14 5.61
N PRO A 160 -31.24 0.62 6.85
CA PRO A 160 -32.54 1.15 7.20
C PRO A 160 -32.80 2.44 6.43
N GLU A 161 -34.06 2.78 6.22
CA GLU A 161 -34.44 4.07 5.64
C GLU A 161 -33.82 5.23 6.43
N ILE A 162 -33.28 6.22 5.73
CA ILE A 162 -32.71 7.41 6.36
C ILE A 162 -33.83 8.26 6.95
N THR A 163 -33.68 8.61 8.22
CA THR A 163 -34.61 9.48 8.94
C THR A 163 -34.03 10.87 9.15
N VAL A 164 -34.88 11.82 9.55
CA VAL A 164 -34.45 13.17 9.95
C VAL A 164 -33.41 13.16 11.09
N PHE A 165 -33.41 12.12 11.93
CA PHE A 165 -32.48 11.99 13.06
C PHE A 165 -31.06 11.63 12.61
N ASP A 166 -30.91 11.05 11.42
CA ASP A 166 -29.61 10.70 10.85
C ASP A 166 -28.84 11.93 10.36
N LYS A 167 -29.56 13.02 10.03
CA LYS A 167 -28.99 14.26 9.49
C LYS A 167 -28.13 14.00 8.25
N ILE A 168 -28.62 13.11 7.39
CA ILE A 168 -28.05 12.74 6.08
C ILE A 168 -29.09 13.14 5.03
N SER A 169 -28.62 13.70 3.91
CA SER A 169 -29.45 14.13 2.78
C SER A 169 -28.70 13.92 1.48
N SER A 170 -29.43 13.76 0.38
CA SER A 170 -28.79 13.56 -0.93
C SER A 170 -27.93 14.75 -1.36
N ASP A 171 -28.39 15.99 -1.12
CA ASP A 171 -27.63 17.19 -1.49
C ASP A 171 -26.29 17.30 -0.77
N GLU A 172 -26.26 17.05 0.55
CA GLU A 172 -25.00 17.07 1.31
C GLU A 172 -24.10 15.87 0.96
N ASN A 173 -24.69 14.73 0.56
CA ASN A 173 -23.93 13.60 0.04
C ASN A 173 -23.22 13.95 -1.27
N VAL A 174 -23.91 14.60 -2.20
CA VAL A 174 -23.34 15.07 -3.48
C VAL A 174 -22.27 16.12 -3.24
N TYR A 175 -22.52 17.08 -2.36
CA TYR A 175 -21.52 18.08 -1.97
C TYR A 175 -20.24 17.43 -1.41
N LEU A 176 -20.38 16.47 -0.50
CA LEU A 176 -19.23 15.76 0.05
C LEU A 176 -18.50 14.92 -1.01
N TYR A 177 -19.23 14.30 -1.93
CA TYR A 177 -18.64 13.55 -3.04
C TYR A 177 -17.74 14.43 -3.91
N ASP A 178 -18.23 15.61 -4.28
CA ASP A 178 -17.51 16.57 -5.11
C ASP A 178 -16.25 17.10 -4.42
N GLU A 179 -16.33 17.36 -3.11
CA GLU A 179 -15.18 17.76 -2.29
C GLU A 179 -14.10 16.67 -2.22
N LEU A 180 -14.51 15.40 -2.10
CA LEU A 180 -13.58 14.26 -2.12
C LEU A 180 -12.96 14.08 -3.50
N LEU A 181 -13.75 14.19 -4.57
CA LEU A 181 -13.25 14.15 -5.94
C LEU A 181 -12.23 15.25 -6.20
N GLN A 182 -12.55 16.49 -5.80
CA GLN A 182 -11.63 17.62 -5.93
C GLN A 182 -10.32 17.31 -5.20
N LYS A 183 -10.35 16.79 -3.96
CA LYS A 183 -9.14 16.42 -3.23
C LYS A 183 -8.33 15.32 -3.93
N LEU A 184 -8.97 14.33 -4.57
CA LEU A 184 -8.27 13.30 -5.34
C LEU A 184 -7.53 13.90 -6.54
N GLN A 185 -8.13 14.88 -7.23
CA GLN A 185 -7.61 15.46 -8.48
C GLN A 185 -6.62 16.61 -8.27
N SER A 186 -6.88 17.48 -7.31
CA SER A 186 -6.14 18.74 -7.13
C SER A 186 -4.97 18.63 -6.16
N THR A 187 -4.75 17.46 -5.55
CA THR A 187 -3.68 17.24 -4.58
C THR A 187 -2.80 16.06 -4.96
N LYS A 188 -1.77 15.80 -4.14
CA LYS A 188 -0.79 14.74 -4.37
C LYS A 188 -1.36 13.32 -4.31
N TYR A 189 -2.61 13.13 -3.90
CA TYR A 189 -3.27 11.81 -3.97
C TYR A 189 -3.26 11.23 -5.39
N ILE A 190 -3.34 12.07 -6.43
CA ILE A 190 -3.36 11.64 -7.84
C ILE A 190 -2.11 10.83 -8.24
N THR A 191 -0.96 11.07 -7.61
CA THR A 191 0.33 10.44 -7.95
C THR A 191 0.24 8.91 -7.96
N LEU A 192 -0.42 8.33 -6.95
CA LEU A 192 -0.61 6.87 -6.85
C LEU A 192 -2.06 6.41 -7.01
N MET A 193 -3.03 7.34 -7.06
CA MET A 193 -4.45 7.01 -7.12
C MET A 193 -5.15 7.54 -8.37
N GLN A 194 -4.41 7.84 -9.45
CA GLN A 194 -4.95 8.32 -10.72
C GLN A 194 -6.14 7.50 -11.23
N LYS A 195 -6.03 6.17 -11.25
CA LYS A 195 -7.13 5.30 -11.71
C LYS A 195 -8.39 5.43 -10.85
N ALA A 196 -8.22 5.46 -9.52
CA ALA A 196 -9.35 5.64 -8.60
C ALA A 196 -9.97 7.03 -8.75
N SER A 197 -9.14 8.07 -8.94
CA SER A 197 -9.62 9.43 -9.19
C SER A 197 -10.45 9.52 -10.46
N VAL A 198 -10.03 8.87 -11.55
CA VAL A 198 -10.81 8.79 -12.79
C VAL A 198 -12.12 8.04 -12.55
N SER A 199 -12.10 6.88 -11.87
CA SER A 199 -13.34 6.15 -11.58
C SER A 199 -14.34 6.93 -10.73
N VAL A 200 -13.87 7.74 -9.76
CA VAL A 200 -14.74 8.61 -8.96
C VAL A 200 -15.28 9.77 -9.80
N MET A 201 -14.47 10.32 -10.71
CA MET A 201 -14.91 11.38 -11.63
C MET A 201 -16.02 10.90 -12.56
N GLU A 202 -15.79 9.78 -13.26
CA GLU A 202 -16.73 9.18 -14.21
C GLU A 202 -17.97 8.63 -13.49
N GLY A 203 -17.83 8.21 -12.23
CA GLY A 203 -18.90 7.67 -11.41
C GLY A 203 -19.87 8.71 -10.82
N ARG A 204 -19.63 10.01 -11.01
CA ARG A 204 -20.41 11.07 -10.37
C ARG A 204 -21.90 11.04 -10.73
N ASP A 205 -22.23 10.89 -12.00
CA ASP A 205 -23.64 10.86 -12.42
C ASP A 205 -24.35 9.59 -11.93
N THR A 206 -23.63 8.46 -11.90
CA THR A 206 -24.12 7.22 -11.29
C THR A 206 -24.40 7.42 -9.81
N PHE A 207 -23.51 8.10 -9.07
CA PHE A 207 -23.69 8.41 -7.66
C PHE A 207 -24.92 9.27 -7.38
N ILE A 208 -25.19 10.29 -8.21
CA ILE A 208 -26.35 11.17 -8.06
C ILE A 208 -27.66 10.40 -8.23
N GLN A 209 -27.69 9.40 -9.11
CA GLN A 209 -28.87 8.57 -9.37
C GLN A 209 -29.14 7.53 -8.27
N LEU A 210 -28.20 7.29 -7.36
CA LEU A 210 -28.42 6.40 -6.22
C LEU A 210 -29.42 7.02 -5.24
N ASN A 211 -30.16 6.16 -4.53
CA ASN A 211 -30.90 6.60 -3.34
C ASN A 211 -29.93 7.01 -2.22
N THR A 212 -30.43 7.81 -1.27
CA THR A 212 -29.63 8.42 -0.21
C THR A 212 -28.85 7.39 0.62
N GLU A 213 -29.42 6.20 0.85
CA GLU A 213 -28.81 5.09 1.58
C GLU A 213 -27.57 4.55 0.86
N LYS A 214 -27.69 4.28 -0.45
CA LYS A 214 -26.57 3.81 -1.28
C LYS A 214 -25.52 4.90 -1.49
N GLN A 215 -25.92 6.17 -1.56
CA GLN A 215 -24.98 7.30 -1.57
C GLN A 215 -24.13 7.32 -0.29
N ALA A 216 -24.73 7.20 0.89
CA ALA A 216 -24.01 7.16 2.16
C ALA A 216 -22.98 6.01 2.20
N LYS A 217 -23.35 4.82 1.70
CA LYS A 217 -22.42 3.70 1.60
C LYS A 217 -21.28 3.94 0.62
N ALA A 218 -21.59 4.48 -0.57
CA ALA A 218 -20.59 4.79 -1.57
C ALA A 218 -19.60 5.85 -1.05
N LEU A 219 -20.07 6.84 -0.30
CA LEU A 219 -19.22 7.84 0.36
C LEU A 219 -18.23 7.22 1.33
N ILE A 220 -18.64 6.25 2.17
CA ILE A 220 -17.68 5.55 3.04
C ILE A 220 -16.56 4.90 2.23
N ASN A 221 -16.90 4.27 1.11
CA ASN A 221 -15.89 3.63 0.26
C ASN A 221 -14.93 4.65 -0.39
N VAL A 222 -15.45 5.79 -0.84
CA VAL A 222 -14.63 6.90 -1.38
C VAL A 222 -13.76 7.52 -0.28
N ILE A 223 -14.31 7.80 0.90
CA ILE A 223 -13.55 8.31 2.07
C ILE A 223 -12.43 7.35 2.45
N ASN A 224 -12.68 6.04 2.36
CA ASN A 224 -11.67 5.04 2.68
C ASN A 224 -10.47 5.02 1.71
N LEU A 225 -10.56 5.64 0.52
CA LEU A 225 -9.39 5.85 -0.36
C LEU A 225 -8.31 6.71 0.31
N PHE A 226 -8.73 7.62 1.19
CA PHE A 226 -7.85 8.52 1.95
C PHE A 226 -7.30 7.87 3.23
N GLY A 227 -7.69 6.63 3.53
CA GLY A 227 -7.29 5.92 4.74
C GLY A 227 -5.79 5.70 4.84
N CYS A 228 -5.23 5.94 6.02
CA CYS A 228 -3.79 5.73 6.31
C CYS A 228 -3.49 4.36 6.95
N ASN A 229 -4.50 3.49 7.12
CA ASN A 229 -4.42 2.32 7.99
C ASN A 229 -4.08 1.01 7.27
N ASN A 230 -4.55 0.81 6.04
CA ASN A 230 -4.31 -0.41 5.28
C ASN A 230 -4.06 -0.11 3.80
N SER A 231 -3.42 -1.07 3.12
CA SER A 231 -3.03 -1.02 1.71
C SER A 231 -4.04 -1.72 0.79
N GLN A 232 -5.20 -2.13 1.33
CA GLN A 232 -6.21 -2.89 0.60
C GLN A 232 -7.03 -1.97 -0.30
N GLY A 233 -7.44 -2.47 -1.46
CA GLY A 233 -8.31 -1.73 -2.35
C GLY A 233 -9.69 -1.44 -1.75
N LYS A 234 -10.37 -0.45 -2.30
CA LYS A 234 -11.69 0.02 -1.89
C LYS A 234 -12.72 -0.30 -2.96
N ASP A 235 -13.92 -0.65 -2.52
CA ASP A 235 -15.01 -1.03 -3.41
C ASP A 235 -15.70 0.21 -3.98
N LEU A 236 -15.46 0.50 -5.26
CA LEU A 236 -16.09 1.62 -5.97
C LEU A 236 -17.21 1.15 -6.90
N THR A 237 -17.71 -0.08 -6.76
CA THR A 237 -18.74 -0.64 -7.67
C THR A 237 -20.04 0.15 -7.67
N LEU A 238 -20.43 0.76 -6.54
CA LEU A 238 -21.62 1.62 -6.45
C LEU A 238 -21.58 2.85 -7.35
N VAL A 239 -20.38 3.27 -7.75
CA VAL A 239 -20.17 4.42 -8.64
C VAL A 239 -19.60 3.97 -9.99
N GLY A 240 -19.85 2.71 -10.38
CA GLY A 240 -19.40 2.16 -11.66
C GLY A 240 -17.93 1.75 -11.72
N GLY A 241 -17.21 1.81 -10.60
CA GLY A 241 -15.82 1.39 -10.50
C GLY A 241 -15.64 -0.10 -10.22
N VAL A 242 -14.43 -0.48 -9.79
CA VAL A 242 -14.06 -1.86 -9.45
C VAL A 242 -14.12 -2.13 -7.95
N LYS A 243 -14.22 -3.42 -7.57
CA LYS A 243 -14.27 -3.86 -6.17
C LYS A 243 -12.99 -3.55 -5.36
N SER A 244 -11.86 -3.40 -6.04
CA SER A 244 -10.56 -3.19 -5.42
C SER A 244 -9.80 -2.04 -6.11
N ALA A 245 -10.27 -0.81 -5.88
CA ALA A 245 -9.69 0.41 -6.41
C ALA A 245 -8.74 1.07 -5.40
N GLY A 246 -7.88 1.98 -5.88
CA GLY A 246 -7.05 2.82 -5.00
C GLY A 246 -5.89 2.09 -4.31
N ILE A 247 -5.51 0.89 -4.76
CA ILE A 247 -4.30 0.22 -4.28
C ILE A 247 -3.08 1.04 -4.72
N GLN A 248 -2.32 1.51 -3.73
CA GLN A 248 -1.09 2.26 -3.95
C GLN A 248 0.08 1.28 -4.08
N LEU A 249 0.63 1.14 -5.28
CA LEU A 249 1.70 0.18 -5.58
C LEU A 249 2.75 0.77 -6.51
N MET A 250 3.95 0.20 -6.45
CA MET A 250 5.08 0.56 -7.30
C MET A 250 5.91 -0.69 -7.62
N PRO A 251 6.45 -0.83 -8.84
CA PRO A 251 7.39 -1.89 -9.15
C PRO A 251 8.61 -1.86 -8.21
N MET A 252 9.12 -3.04 -7.85
CA MET A 252 10.36 -3.16 -7.07
C MET A 252 11.60 -2.76 -7.86
N LYS A 253 11.54 -2.82 -9.21
CA LYS A 253 12.56 -2.26 -10.10
C LYS A 253 12.33 -0.75 -10.22
N ILE A 254 13.19 0.03 -9.56
CA ILE A 254 13.04 1.48 -9.38
C ILE A 254 13.42 2.24 -10.65
N SER A 255 14.48 1.80 -11.33
CA SER A 255 15.04 2.43 -12.53
C SER A 255 14.12 2.49 -13.76
N ASN A 256 13.00 1.75 -13.76
CA ASN A 256 12.02 1.78 -14.84
C ASN A 256 10.66 2.27 -14.33
N ASN A 257 10.64 3.46 -13.75
CA ASN A 257 9.44 4.06 -13.21
C ASN A 257 9.06 5.35 -13.95
N LYS A 258 7.79 5.73 -13.87
CA LYS A 258 7.22 6.94 -14.47
C LYS A 258 7.39 8.19 -13.59
N PHE A 259 7.88 8.03 -12.37
CA PHE A 259 8.03 9.11 -11.40
C PHE A 259 9.34 9.88 -11.64
N GLU A 260 9.37 11.13 -11.21
CA GLU A 260 10.55 12.01 -11.34
C GLU A 260 11.42 11.95 -10.09
N GLU A 261 10.80 11.79 -8.92
CA GLU A 261 11.48 11.77 -7.64
C GLU A 261 10.94 10.67 -6.73
N ILE A 262 11.84 9.81 -6.25
CA ILE A 262 11.54 8.77 -5.29
C ILE A 262 12.55 8.86 -4.16
N ARG A 263 12.10 9.14 -2.94
CA ARG A 263 12.99 9.24 -1.76
C ARG A 263 12.44 8.46 -0.58
N ILE A 264 13.36 7.99 0.26
CA ILE A 264 13.05 7.51 1.60
C ILE A 264 13.21 8.68 2.57
N VAL A 265 12.25 8.83 3.49
CA VAL A 265 12.25 9.89 4.50
C VAL A 265 12.41 9.27 5.88
N ASP A 266 13.53 9.55 6.53
CA ASP A 266 13.73 9.22 7.94
C ASP A 266 13.07 10.29 8.81
N GLN A 267 12.10 9.88 9.63
CA GLN A 267 11.43 10.76 10.58
C GLN A 267 11.89 10.44 12.01
N SER A 268 12.08 11.49 12.83
CA SER A 268 12.19 11.31 14.28
C SER A 268 10.90 10.74 14.88
N VAL A 269 10.97 10.29 16.13
CA VAL A 269 9.80 9.73 16.84
C VAL A 269 8.58 10.67 16.88
N THR A 270 8.82 11.98 16.87
CA THR A 270 7.76 13.02 16.83
C THR A 270 7.46 13.52 15.42
N GLY A 271 8.26 13.17 14.41
CA GLY A 271 8.14 13.68 13.05
C GLY A 271 8.55 15.16 12.89
N LEU A 272 9.21 15.73 13.91
CA LEU A 272 9.73 17.10 13.88
C LEU A 272 10.98 17.22 13.03
N PHE A 273 11.84 16.21 13.04
CA PHE A 273 13.06 16.16 12.24
C PHE A 273 12.89 15.14 11.12
N GLU A 274 13.31 15.53 9.92
CA GLU A 274 13.28 14.67 8.74
C GLU A 274 14.63 14.71 8.02
N LYS A 275 15.08 13.55 7.54
CA LYS A 275 16.20 13.45 6.60
C LYS A 275 15.75 12.66 5.38
N LYS A 276 15.95 13.22 4.19
CA LYS A 276 15.65 12.52 2.93
C LYS A 276 16.89 11.81 2.40
N SER A 277 16.72 10.64 1.80
CA SER A 277 17.75 10.02 0.97
C SER A 277 18.04 10.87 -0.28
N PRO A 278 19.13 10.58 -1.01
CA PRO A 278 19.21 10.91 -2.43
C PRO A 278 17.98 10.41 -3.21
N ASN A 279 17.76 10.96 -4.41
CA ASN A 279 16.74 10.44 -5.31
C ASN A 279 17.12 9.02 -5.72
N LEU A 280 16.27 8.03 -5.46
CA LEU A 280 16.57 6.62 -5.73
C LEU A 280 16.66 6.32 -7.24
N LEU A 281 16.18 7.23 -8.10
CA LEU A 281 16.29 7.13 -9.55
C LEU A 281 17.68 7.54 -10.09
N GLU A 282 18.48 8.21 -9.27
CA GLU A 282 19.83 8.71 -9.61
C GLU A 282 20.95 7.81 -9.04
N LEU A 283 20.58 6.69 -8.40
CA LEU A 283 21.49 5.72 -7.78
C LEU A 283 21.80 4.53 -8.68
#